data_AF-A0A7S9YXX8-F1
#
_entry.id   AF-A0A7S9YXX8-F1
#
_cell.length_a   1.000
_cell.length_b   1.000
_cell.length_c   1.000
_cell.angle_alpha   90.00
_cell.angle_beta   90.00
_cell.angle_gamma   90.00
#
_symmetry.space_group_name_H-M   'P 1'
#
loop_
_entity.id
_entity.type
_entity.pdbx_description
1 polymer ?
#
loop_
_entity_poly.entity_id
_entity_poly.type
_entity_poly.pdbx_seq_one_letter_code
_entity_poly.pdbx_strand_id
1 'polypeptide(L)' 'MADLDPHTLRVAASLVRGRLATIKLDPRMDGLQRLGAHRTLTQLAIDLEVSADHVGPPSSRRKA' A
#
# COMPACT_ATOMS: atom_id res chain seq x y z
N MET A 1 -6.94 7.09 20.84
CA MET A 1 -6.62 6.18 19.72
C MET A 1 -5.11 6.07 19.70
N ALA A 2 -4.53 4.88 19.55
CA ALA A 2 -3.07 4.78 19.41
C ALA A 2 -2.65 5.61 18.19
N ASP A 3 -1.67 6.50 18.34
CA ASP A 3 -1.12 7.25 17.22
C ASP A 3 -0.62 6.27 16.16
N LEU A 4 -1.07 6.44 14.92
CA LEU A 4 -0.63 5.60 13.81
C LEU A 4 0.85 5.86 13.53
N ASP A 5 1.68 4.84 13.67
CA ASP A 5 3.10 4.91 13.33
C ASP A 5 3.33 4.93 11.80
N PRO A 6 3.97 5.98 11.25
CA PRO A 6 4.28 6.09 9.83
C PRO A 6 5.14 4.93 9.30
N HIS A 7 6.00 4.34 10.14
CA HIS A 7 6.83 3.21 9.72
C HIS A 7 5.96 1.97 9.46
N THR A 8 5.04 1.67 10.39
CA THR A 8 4.06 0.59 10.26
C THR A 8 3.24 0.70 8.97
N LEU A 9 2.80 1.91 8.59
CA LEU A 9 2.07 2.14 7.35
C LEU A 9 2.91 1.85 6.09
N ARG A 10 4.19 2.26 6.08
CA ARG A 10 5.12 1.96 4.98
C ARG A 10 5.42 0.46 4.87
N VAL A 11 5.54 -0.24 6.00
CA VAL A 11 5.68 -1.70 6.03
C VAL A 11 4.44 -2.37 5.46
N ALA A 12 3.23 -1.93 5.87
CA ALA A 12 1.98 -2.46 5.32
C ALA A 12 1.89 -2.25 3.80
N ALA A 13 2.23 -1.06 3.29
CA ALA A 13 2.28 -0.80 1.85
C ALA A 13 3.24 -1.74 1.12
N SER A 14 4.41 -2.01 1.71
CA SER A 14 5.41 -2.93 1.15
C SER A 14 4.90 -4.37 1.08
N LEU A 15 4.20 -4.85 2.12
CA LEU A 15 3.58 -6.17 2.14
C LEU A 15 2.49 -6.30 1.06
N VAL A 16 1.65 -5.27 0.90
CA VAL A 16 0.62 -5.22 -0.14
C VAL A 16 1.24 -5.30 -1.53
N ARG A 17 2.34 -4.57 -1.79
CA ARG A 17 3.09 -4.66 -3.06
C ARG A 17 3.69 -6.05 -3.28
N GLY A 18 4.24 -6.68 -2.24
CA GLY A 18 4.70 -8.07 -2.31
C GLY A 18 3.59 -9.04 -2.69
N ARG A 19 2.38 -8.83 -2.15
CA ARG A 19 1.20 -9.62 -2.55
C ARG A 19 0.80 -9.35 -4.00
N LEU A 20 0.82 -8.10 -4.45
CA LEU A 20 0.52 -7.72 -5.83
C LEU A 20 1.45 -8.43 -6.84
N ALA A 21 2.75 -8.54 -6.51
CA ALA A 21 3.74 -9.21 -7.37
C ALA A 21 3.42 -10.70 -7.59
N THR A 22 2.76 -11.35 -6.64
CA THR A 22 2.45 -12.79 -6.70
C THR A 22 1.01 -13.08 -7.11
N ILE A 23 0.13 -12.08 -7.20
CA ILE A 23 -1.30 -12.30 -7.46
C ILE A 23 -1.60 -12.94 -8.82
N LYS A 24 -0.73 -12.71 -9.81
CA LYS A 24 -0.82 -13.33 -11.14
C LYS A 24 -0.51 -14.84 -11.12
N LEU A 25 0.12 -15.31 -10.06
CA LEU A 25 0.47 -16.72 -9.88
C LEU A 25 -0.59 -17.47 -9.07
N ASP A 26 -1.61 -16.79 -8.53
CA ASP A 26 -2.63 -17.42 -7.71
C ASP A 26 -3.61 -18.21 -8.60
N PRO A 27 -3.59 -19.57 -8.55
CA PRO A 27 -4.41 -20.40 -9.42
C PRO A 27 -5.86 -20.47 -8.97
N ARG A 28 -6.18 -19.92 -7.78
CA ARG A 28 -7.53 -19.94 -7.20
C ARG A 28 -8.40 -18.77 -7.69
N MET A 29 -7.81 -17.82 -8.41
CA MET A 29 -8.47 -16.61 -8.86
C MET A 29 -8.71 -16.63 -10.36
N ASP A 30 -9.95 -16.36 -10.77
CA ASP A 30 -10.26 -16.11 -12.18
C ASP A 30 -9.72 -14.74 -12.64
N GLY A 31 -9.83 -14.45 -13.94
CA GLY A 31 -9.31 -13.22 -14.54
C GLY A 31 -9.94 -11.94 -14.00
N LEU A 32 -11.24 -11.94 -13.69
CA LEU A 32 -11.95 -10.78 -13.16
C LEU A 32 -11.61 -10.53 -11.70
N GLN A 33 -11.59 -11.59 -10.89
CA GLN A 33 -11.15 -11.52 -9.49
C GLN A 33 -9.72 -10.99 -9.40
N ARG A 34 -8.83 -11.47 -10.27
CA ARG A 34 -7.43 -11.04 -10.33
C ARG A 34 -7.30 -9.57 -10.72
N LEU A 35 -8.08 -9.10 -11.71
CA LEU A 35 -8.11 -7.70 -12.11
C LEU A 35 -8.63 -6.80 -10.98
N GLY A 36 -9.73 -7.20 -10.33
CA GLY A 36 -10.31 -6.48 -9.20
C GLY A 36 -9.32 -6.36 -8.05
N ALA A 37 -8.73 -7.47 -7.63
CA ALA A 37 -7.76 -7.48 -6.54
C ALA A 37 -6.48 -6.71 -6.90
N HIS A 38 -5.99 -6.78 -8.14
CA HIS A 38 -4.86 -5.96 -8.56
C HIS A 38 -5.15 -4.46 -8.41
N ARG A 39 -6.33 -3.99 -8.85
CA ARG A 39 -6.72 -2.58 -8.71
C ARG A 39 -6.85 -2.16 -7.25
N THR A 40 -7.59 -2.94 -6.45
CA THR A 40 -7.82 -2.63 -5.03
C THR A 40 -6.53 -2.62 -4.22
N LEU A 41 -5.65 -3.61 -4.40
CA LEU A 41 -4.38 -3.67 -3.68
C LEU A 41 -3.40 -2.57 -4.13
N THR A 42 -3.43 -2.20 -5.41
CA THR A 42 -2.64 -1.05 -5.89
C THR A 42 -3.07 0.23 -5.18
N GLN A 43 -4.38 0.51 -5.15
CA GLN A 43 -4.89 1.69 -4.48
C GLN A 43 -4.60 1.68 -2.98
N LEU A 44 -4.80 0.54 -2.32
CA LEU A 44 -4.50 0.38 -0.89
C LEU A 44 -3.02 0.67 -0.58
N ALA A 45 -2.09 0.19 -1.39
CA ALA A 45 -0.67 0.48 -1.19
C ALA A 45 -0.38 1.99 -1.29
N ILE A 46 -1.00 2.68 -2.25
CA ILE A 46 -0.88 4.14 -2.41
C ILE A 46 -1.46 4.86 -1.20
N ASP A 47 -2.67 4.49 -0.76
CA ASP A 47 -3.36 5.13 0.35
C ASP A 47 -2.57 4.99 1.66
N LEU A 48 -1.92 3.84 1.88
CA LEU A 48 -1.04 3.60 3.03
C LEU A 48 0.21 4.49 3.01
N GLU A 49 0.84 4.69 1.84
CA GLU A 49 1.99 5.58 1.70
C GLU A 49 1.60 7.04 1.92
N VAL A 50 0.51 7.49 1.29
CA VAL A 50 -0.02 8.84 1.48
C VAL A 50 -0.38 9.07 2.94
N SER A 51 -1.02 8.10 3.59
CA SER A 51 -1.34 8.19 5.02
C SER A 51 -0.07 8.31 5.87
N ALA A 52 0.98 7.54 5.56
CA ALA A 52 2.27 7.61 6.27
C ALA A 52 2.93 9.00 6.17
N ASP A 53 2.75 9.68 5.04
CA ASP A 53 3.26 11.04 4.84
C ASP A 53 2.43 12.09 5.59
N HIS A 54 1.13 11.83 5.85
CA HIS A 54 0.27 12.72 6.63
C HIS A 54 0.42 12.54 8.14
N VAL A 55 0.68 11.31 8.62
CA VAL A 55 0.84 11.04 10.06
C VAL A 55 2.28 11.21 10.54
N GLY A 56 3.25 11.26 9.64
CA GLY A 56 4.65 11.51 9.98
C GLY A 56 4.92 12.96 10.36
N PRO A 57 6.04 13.23 11.06
CA PRO A 57 6.50 14.61 11.22
C PRO A 57 6.59 15.24 9.84
N PRO A 58 6.18 16.52 9.69
CA PRO A 58 6.11 17.18 8.39
C PRO A 58 7.45 17.01 7.69
N SER A 59 7.47 16.14 6.67
CA SER A 59 8.64 15.94 5.84
C SER A 59 9.01 17.32 5.34
N SER A 60 10.17 17.82 5.76
CA SER A 60 10.67 19.10 5.27
C SER A 60 10.81 18.93 3.77
N ARG A 61 9.79 19.38 3.03
CA ARG A 61 9.83 19.56 1.60
C ARG A 61 11.06 20.42 1.39
N ARG A 62 12.17 19.80 0.98
CA ARG A 62 13.33 20.51 0.46
C ARG A 62 12.76 21.36 -0.68
N LYS A 63 12.60 22.65 -0.43
CA LYS A 63 12.37 23.64 -1.47
C LYS A 63 13.55 23.50 -2.42
N ALA A 64 13.32 22.88 -3.56
CA ALA A 64 14.09 23.10 -4.77
C ALA A 64 13.40 24.22 -5.53
#